data_AF-A0A7K9BWN3-F1
#
_entry.id   AF-A0A7K9BWN3-F1
#
_cell.length_a   1.000
_cell.length_b   1.000
_cell.length_c   1.000
_cell.angle_alpha   90.00
_cell.angle_beta   90.00
_cell.angle_gamma   90.00
#
_symmetry.space_group_name_H-M   'P 1'
#
loop_
_entity.id
_entity.type
_entity.pdbx_description
1 polymer ?
#
loop_
_entity_poly.entity_id
_entity_poly.type
_entity_poly.pdbx_seq_one_letter_code
_entity_poly.pdbx_strand_id
1 'polypeptide(L)'
;NSVDTAKPLLRKAIQISQQTPYWHCRLLFQLAQLHTLEKDLVSACDLLGVGAEYARVVGSEYTRALFLLSKGMLLLMERKLQEVHPLLTLCGQIVENWQGNPIQKESLRVFFLVLQVTHYLDAGQVKSVKPCLKQLQQCIQTISTLHDDEILPSNPADLFHWLPKEHMCVLVYLVTVMHSMQAGYLEKAQKYTDKALMQLEKLKMLDCSPILSSFQVILLEHIIMCRLVTGHKATALQEISQVCQLCQQSPRLFSNHAAQLHTLLGLYCISVNCMDNAEAQFTTALRLTTHQELWAFIVTNLASVYIREGNRHQELYSLLERINPDHNFPVSSHCLRAAAFYIRGLFSFFQGRYNEAK
;
A
#
# COMPACT_ATOMS: atom_id res chain seq x y z
N ASN A 1 -2.95 -26.64 -5.13
CA ASN A 1 -3.38 -27.72 -6.04
C ASN A 1 -3.75 -27.28 -7.47
N SER A 2 -4.27 -26.07 -7.75
CA SER A 2 -4.42 -25.57 -9.15
C SER A 2 -3.20 -24.78 -9.65
N VAL A 3 -2.45 -24.15 -8.75
CA VAL A 3 -1.26 -23.35 -9.07
C VAL A 3 -0.08 -24.24 -9.49
N ASP A 4 0.08 -25.39 -8.83
CA ASP A 4 1.15 -26.37 -9.11
C ASP A 4 1.07 -26.95 -10.53
N THR A 5 -0.15 -27.10 -11.06
CA THR A 5 -0.40 -27.50 -12.45
C THR A 5 -0.27 -26.34 -13.45
N ALA A 6 -0.53 -25.11 -13.02
CA ALA A 6 -0.48 -23.93 -13.89
C ALA A 6 0.96 -23.51 -14.24
N LYS A 7 1.91 -23.61 -13.30
CA LYS A 7 3.30 -23.18 -13.53
C LYS A 7 4.02 -23.95 -14.65
N PRO A 8 3.98 -25.30 -14.72
CA PRO A 8 4.59 -26.04 -15.83
C PRO A 8 3.98 -25.69 -17.19
N LEU A 9 2.66 -25.51 -17.23
CA LEU A 9 1.95 -25.09 -18.45
C LEU A 9 2.38 -23.70 -18.90
N LEU A 10 2.43 -22.73 -17.98
CA LEU A 10 2.90 -21.37 -18.28
C LEU A 10 4.36 -21.35 -18.74
N ARG A 11 5.25 -22.12 -18.11
CA ARG A 11 6.66 -22.23 -18.54
C ARG A 11 6.76 -22.75 -19.96
N LYS A 12 5.99 -23.79 -20.31
CA LYS A 12 5.93 -24.30 -21.69
C LYS A 12 5.35 -23.26 -22.66
N ALA A 13 4.31 -22.53 -22.27
CA ALA A 13 3.71 -21.46 -23.06
C ALA A 13 4.71 -20.29 -23.29
N ILE A 14 5.52 -19.94 -22.29
CA ILE A 14 6.58 -18.93 -22.39
C ILE A 14 7.65 -19.36 -23.40
N GLN A 15 8.05 -20.64 -23.37
CA GLN A 15 9.04 -21.18 -24.32
C GLN A 15 8.58 -21.06 -25.78
N ILE A 16 7.31 -21.33 -26.06
CA ILE A 16 6.78 -21.29 -27.44
C ILE A 16 6.39 -19.88 -27.92
N SER A 17 6.09 -18.96 -27.00
CA SER A 17 5.56 -17.62 -27.33
C SER A 17 6.63 -16.58 -27.66
N GLN A 18 7.92 -16.93 -27.68
CA GLN A 18 9.04 -15.99 -27.88
C GLN A 18 8.93 -15.15 -29.15
N GLN A 19 8.28 -15.68 -30.20
CA GLN A 19 8.06 -14.98 -31.47
C GLN A 19 6.80 -14.09 -31.48
N THR A 20 6.03 -14.09 -30.39
CA THR A 20 4.80 -13.30 -30.21
C THR A 20 4.96 -12.36 -29.01
N PRO A 21 5.56 -11.17 -29.17
CA PRO A 21 5.99 -10.33 -28.05
C PRO A 21 4.90 -9.99 -27.04
N TYR A 22 3.69 -9.67 -27.52
CA TYR A 22 2.53 -9.39 -26.67
C TYR A 22 2.24 -10.52 -25.68
N TRP A 23 2.06 -11.74 -26.21
CA TRP A 23 1.71 -12.91 -25.42
C TRP A 23 2.87 -13.35 -24.52
N HIS A 24 4.10 -13.25 -25.02
CA HIS A 24 5.29 -13.57 -24.24
C HIS A 24 5.37 -12.71 -22.97
N CYS A 25 5.29 -11.38 -23.12
CA CYS A 25 5.32 -10.46 -22.00
C CYS A 25 4.15 -10.70 -21.02
N ARG A 26 2.94 -10.94 -21.53
CA ARG A 26 1.76 -11.22 -20.71
C ARG A 26 1.92 -12.51 -19.88
N LEU A 27 2.45 -13.56 -20.47
CA LEU A 27 2.70 -14.83 -19.78
C LEU A 27 3.80 -14.70 -18.72
N LEU A 28 4.84 -13.91 -18.97
CA LEU A 28 5.87 -13.59 -17.98
C LEU A 28 5.29 -12.86 -16.77
N PHE A 29 4.45 -11.83 -16.97
CA PHE A 29 3.75 -11.16 -15.87
C PHE A 29 2.86 -12.11 -15.07
N GLN A 30 2.11 -12.99 -15.76
CA GLN A 30 1.25 -13.98 -15.08
C GLN A 30 2.06 -14.97 -14.24
N LEU A 31 3.17 -15.49 -14.77
CA LEU A 31 4.02 -16.42 -14.02
C LEU A 31 4.69 -15.70 -12.84
N ALA A 32 5.12 -14.45 -13.01
CA ALA A 32 5.66 -13.64 -11.90
C ALA A 32 4.60 -13.43 -10.82
N GLN A 33 3.36 -13.15 -11.19
CA GLN A 33 2.24 -13.03 -10.25
C GLN A 33 2.00 -14.32 -9.47
N LEU A 34 2.10 -15.50 -10.09
CA LEU A 34 1.97 -16.78 -9.38
C LEU A 34 3.11 -16.99 -8.38
N HIS A 35 4.35 -16.67 -8.74
CA HIS A 35 5.47 -16.70 -7.79
C HIS A 35 5.23 -15.74 -6.60
N THR A 36 4.72 -14.53 -6.85
CA THR A 36 4.33 -13.58 -5.80
C THR A 36 3.24 -14.13 -4.88
N LEU A 37 2.22 -14.81 -5.42
CA LEU A 37 1.15 -15.43 -4.61
C LEU A 37 1.68 -16.54 -3.70
N GLU A 38 2.72 -17.25 -4.11
CA GLU A 38 3.41 -18.27 -3.30
C GLU A 38 4.48 -17.68 -2.37
N LYS A 39 4.62 -16.35 -2.32
CA LYS A 39 5.67 -15.63 -1.57
C LYS A 39 7.09 -15.94 -2.03
N ASP A 40 7.26 -16.49 -3.24
CA ASP A 40 8.54 -16.71 -3.90
C ASP A 40 8.96 -15.45 -4.67
N LEU A 41 9.31 -14.42 -3.92
CA LEU A 41 9.58 -13.09 -4.45
C LEU A 41 10.92 -12.99 -5.19
N VAL A 42 11.86 -13.90 -4.89
CA VAL A 42 13.13 -14.02 -5.62
C VAL A 42 12.86 -14.43 -7.06
N SER A 43 12.17 -15.56 -7.27
CA SER A 43 11.85 -16.03 -8.62
C SER A 43 10.97 -15.04 -9.39
N ALA A 44 10.03 -14.36 -8.69
CA ALA A 44 9.22 -13.31 -9.30
C ALA A 44 10.10 -12.14 -9.81
N CYS A 45 11.02 -11.63 -8.98
CA CYS A 45 11.93 -10.55 -9.34
C CYS A 45 12.90 -10.93 -10.48
N ASP A 46 13.38 -12.16 -10.50
CA ASP A 46 14.26 -12.67 -11.56
C ASP A 46 13.49 -12.75 -12.89
N LEU A 47 12.27 -13.27 -12.86
CA LEU A 47 11.43 -13.38 -14.05
C LEU A 47 11.03 -12.01 -14.62
N LEU A 48 10.75 -11.03 -13.75
CA LEU A 48 10.51 -9.64 -14.18
C LEU A 48 11.78 -9.03 -14.80
N GLY A 49 12.97 -9.39 -14.31
CA GLY A 49 14.24 -9.00 -14.93
C GLY A 49 14.41 -9.60 -16.33
N VAL A 50 14.10 -10.88 -16.51
CA VAL A 50 14.09 -11.54 -17.83
C VAL A 50 13.10 -10.86 -18.77
N GLY A 51 11.91 -10.52 -18.30
CA GLY A 51 10.91 -9.79 -19.10
C GLY A 51 11.36 -8.40 -19.51
N ALA A 52 12.03 -7.65 -18.61
CA ALA A 52 12.60 -6.34 -18.94
C ALA A 52 13.66 -6.44 -20.03
N GLU A 53 14.52 -7.46 -19.98
CA GLU A 53 15.55 -7.67 -20.98
C GLU A 53 14.97 -8.12 -22.32
N TYR A 54 13.98 -9.02 -22.30
CA TYR A 54 13.24 -9.38 -23.52
C TYR A 54 12.57 -8.16 -24.17
N ALA A 55 11.88 -7.33 -23.38
CA ALA A 55 11.23 -6.11 -23.87
C ALA A 55 12.24 -5.14 -24.52
N ARG A 56 13.45 -5.03 -23.95
CA ARG A 56 14.56 -4.26 -24.54
C ARG A 56 14.96 -4.82 -25.91
N VAL A 57 15.12 -6.13 -26.04
CA VAL A 57 15.52 -6.81 -27.28
C VAL A 57 14.48 -6.62 -28.40
N VAL A 58 13.19 -6.67 -28.07
CA VAL A 58 12.10 -6.42 -29.05
C VAL A 58 11.79 -4.94 -29.26
N GLY A 59 12.62 -4.03 -28.73
CA GLY A 59 12.50 -2.58 -28.93
C GLY A 59 11.30 -1.92 -28.23
N SER A 60 10.81 -2.50 -27.14
CA SER A 60 9.67 -2.01 -26.36
C SER A 60 10.14 -1.42 -25.02
N GLU A 61 10.51 -0.13 -25.03
CA GLU A 61 10.92 0.58 -23.81
C GLU A 61 9.75 0.78 -22.83
N TYR A 62 8.51 0.90 -23.33
CA TYR A 62 7.32 0.99 -22.49
C TYR A 62 7.11 -0.29 -21.67
N THR A 63 7.11 -1.45 -22.31
CA THR A 63 6.93 -2.72 -21.60
C THR A 63 8.12 -3.03 -20.70
N ARG A 64 9.33 -2.66 -21.11
CA ARG A 64 10.53 -2.72 -20.27
C ARG A 64 10.33 -1.92 -18.98
N ALA A 65 9.84 -0.68 -19.07
CA ALA A 65 9.53 0.12 -17.89
C ALA A 65 8.51 -0.56 -16.97
N LEU A 66 7.45 -1.17 -17.53
CA LEU A 66 6.46 -1.90 -16.74
C LEU A 66 7.05 -3.10 -15.97
N PHE A 67 7.95 -3.86 -16.58
CA PHE A 67 8.65 -4.94 -15.90
C PHE A 67 9.53 -4.44 -14.76
N LEU A 68 10.32 -3.38 -15.01
CA LEU A 68 11.22 -2.80 -14.02
C LEU A 68 10.45 -2.15 -12.86
N LEU A 69 9.34 -1.45 -13.14
CA LEU A 69 8.46 -0.88 -12.11
C LEU A 69 7.79 -1.98 -11.27
N SER A 70 7.33 -3.06 -11.91
CA SER A 70 6.78 -4.22 -11.20
C SER A 70 7.83 -4.89 -10.32
N LYS A 71 9.08 -4.98 -10.78
CA LYS A 71 10.19 -5.49 -9.97
C LYS A 71 10.48 -4.56 -8.79
N GLY A 72 10.48 -3.25 -9.02
CA GLY A 72 10.62 -2.24 -7.97
C GLY A 72 9.54 -2.35 -6.90
N MET A 73 8.30 -2.61 -7.29
CA MET A 73 7.19 -2.88 -6.36
C MET A 73 7.48 -4.08 -5.45
N LEU A 74 7.94 -5.22 -6.00
CA LEU A 74 8.24 -6.40 -5.19
C LEU A 74 9.44 -6.19 -4.27
N LEU A 75 10.48 -5.52 -4.75
CA LEU A 75 11.66 -5.20 -3.93
C LEU A 75 11.31 -4.23 -2.79
N LEU A 76 10.38 -3.30 -3.00
CA LEU A 76 9.83 -2.44 -1.95
C LEU A 76 9.05 -3.25 -0.91
N MET A 77 8.24 -4.22 -1.33
CA MET A 77 7.53 -5.12 -0.40
C MET A 77 8.50 -5.91 0.49
N GLU A 78 9.65 -6.32 -0.07
CA GLU A 78 10.74 -7.02 0.63
C GLU A 78 11.70 -6.08 1.38
N ARG A 79 11.48 -4.75 1.31
CA ARG A 79 12.34 -3.72 1.92
C ARG A 79 13.81 -3.78 1.47
N LYS A 80 14.07 -4.26 0.26
CA LYS A 80 15.43 -4.34 -0.32
C LYS A 80 15.87 -2.99 -0.87
N LEU A 81 15.93 -1.97 -0.01
CA LEU A 81 16.12 -0.57 -0.41
C LEU A 81 17.40 -0.34 -1.24
N GLN A 82 18.47 -1.06 -0.95
CA GLN A 82 19.74 -0.98 -1.70
C GLN A 82 19.59 -1.37 -3.18
N GLU A 83 18.69 -2.31 -3.48
CA GLU A 83 18.39 -2.74 -4.86
C GLU A 83 17.30 -1.85 -5.50
N VAL A 84 16.33 -1.39 -4.70
CA VAL A 84 15.23 -0.55 -5.19
C VAL A 84 15.72 0.80 -5.71
N HIS A 85 16.59 1.50 -4.96
CA HIS A 85 17.01 2.85 -5.31
C HIS A 85 17.63 2.97 -6.72
N PRO A 86 18.66 2.18 -7.09
CA PRO A 86 19.23 2.26 -8.44
C PRO A 86 18.22 1.86 -9.52
N LEU A 87 17.33 0.90 -9.23
CA LEU A 87 16.28 0.49 -10.15
C LEU A 87 15.27 1.61 -10.40
N LEU A 88 14.82 2.32 -9.36
CA LEU A 88 13.91 3.46 -9.50
C LEU A 88 14.59 4.64 -10.21
N THR A 89 15.88 4.88 -10.01
CA THR A 89 16.63 5.88 -10.78
C THR A 89 16.61 5.55 -12.27
N LEU A 90 16.88 4.30 -12.64
CA LEU A 90 16.79 3.84 -14.03
C LEU A 90 15.36 3.98 -14.59
N CYS A 91 14.35 3.55 -13.85
CA CYS A 91 12.95 3.70 -14.26
C CYS A 91 12.59 5.17 -14.50
N GLY A 92 13.02 6.09 -13.63
CA GLY A 92 12.79 7.53 -13.79
C GLY A 92 13.33 8.04 -15.13
N GLN A 93 14.58 7.67 -15.47
CA GLN A 93 15.20 8.04 -16.75
C GLN A 93 14.44 7.48 -17.95
N ILE A 94 14.01 6.21 -17.91
CA ILE A 94 13.24 5.60 -19.00
C ILE A 94 11.90 6.33 -19.17
N VAL A 95 11.17 6.56 -18.07
CA VAL A 95 9.85 7.21 -18.09
C VAL A 95 9.91 8.65 -18.58
N GLU A 96 10.92 9.42 -18.18
CA GLU A 96 11.10 10.81 -18.63
C GLU A 96 11.43 10.89 -20.13
N ASN A 97 12.32 10.02 -20.60
CA ASN A 97 12.82 10.04 -21.99
C ASN A 97 11.87 9.37 -22.99
N TRP A 98 10.91 8.57 -22.54
CA TRP A 98 9.98 7.87 -23.45
C TRP A 98 9.01 8.85 -24.13
N GLN A 99 8.90 8.78 -25.46
CA GLN A 99 8.11 9.71 -26.30
C GLN A 99 6.98 9.01 -27.08
N GLY A 100 6.50 7.86 -26.60
CA GLY A 100 5.41 7.13 -27.25
C GLY A 100 4.03 7.74 -26.95
N ASN A 101 3.00 6.89 -26.95
CA ASN A 101 1.61 7.32 -26.74
C ASN A 101 1.46 8.15 -25.43
N PRO A 102 0.83 9.34 -25.48
CA PRO A 102 0.70 10.22 -24.31
C PRO A 102 0.00 9.58 -23.10
N ILE A 103 -1.05 8.79 -23.32
CA ILE A 103 -1.80 8.10 -22.24
C ILE A 103 -0.90 7.06 -21.57
N GLN A 104 -0.17 6.28 -22.37
CA GLN A 104 0.79 5.30 -21.86
C GLN A 104 1.92 5.97 -21.07
N LYS A 105 2.37 7.15 -21.50
CA LYS A 105 3.43 7.91 -20.83
C LYS A 105 2.96 8.32 -19.45
N GLU A 106 1.79 8.93 -19.37
CA GLU A 106 1.19 9.31 -18.10
C GLU A 106 0.87 8.09 -17.22
N SER A 107 0.47 6.96 -17.81
CA SER A 107 0.26 5.70 -17.09
C SER A 107 1.54 5.17 -16.44
N LEU A 108 2.68 5.23 -17.15
CA LEU A 108 4.00 4.88 -16.58
C LEU A 108 4.40 5.84 -15.45
N ARG A 109 4.18 7.15 -15.65
CA ARG A 109 4.45 8.17 -14.64
C ARG A 109 3.62 7.93 -13.38
N VAL A 110 2.33 7.58 -13.53
CA VAL A 110 1.47 7.24 -12.38
C VAL A 110 2.04 6.05 -11.63
N PHE A 111 2.40 4.95 -12.31
CA PHE A 111 2.97 3.78 -11.64
C PHE A 111 4.27 4.13 -10.89
N PHE A 112 5.21 4.80 -11.56
CA PHE A 112 6.47 5.24 -10.96
C PHE A 112 6.27 6.13 -9.73
N LEU A 113 5.44 7.16 -9.85
CA LEU A 113 5.19 8.12 -8.78
C LEU A 113 4.43 7.49 -7.61
N VAL A 114 3.50 6.54 -7.85
CA VAL A 114 2.85 5.79 -6.77
C VAL A 114 3.89 5.02 -5.96
N LEU A 115 4.84 4.33 -6.60
CA LEU A 115 5.91 3.63 -5.88
C LEU A 115 6.76 4.58 -5.05
N GLN A 116 7.12 5.75 -5.59
CA GLN A 116 7.85 6.76 -4.83
C GLN A 116 7.06 7.26 -3.62
N VAL A 117 5.76 7.58 -3.79
CA VAL A 117 4.93 8.06 -2.69
C VAL A 117 4.80 6.99 -1.62
N THR A 118 4.51 5.74 -1.98
CA THR A 118 4.40 4.64 -1.03
C THR A 118 5.70 4.43 -0.27
N HIS A 119 6.85 4.47 -0.96
CA HIS A 119 8.17 4.38 -0.32
C HIS A 119 8.38 5.48 0.73
N TYR A 120 8.10 6.74 0.38
CA TYR A 120 8.27 7.86 1.32
C TYR A 120 7.28 7.80 2.49
N LEU A 121 6.03 7.41 2.25
CA LEU A 121 5.03 7.25 3.31
C LEU A 121 5.40 6.13 4.29
N ASP A 122 5.91 5.01 3.79
CA ASP A 122 6.37 3.89 4.63
C ASP A 122 7.55 4.31 5.52
N ALA A 123 8.50 5.06 4.95
CA ALA A 123 9.59 5.68 5.70
C ALA A 123 9.14 6.79 6.69
N GLY A 124 7.88 7.21 6.67
CA GLY A 124 7.38 8.33 7.47
C GLY A 124 7.87 9.71 6.98
N GLN A 125 8.32 9.82 5.74
CA GLN A 125 8.82 11.05 5.13
C GLN A 125 7.71 11.86 4.44
N VAL A 126 6.69 12.23 5.21
CA VAL A 126 5.46 12.86 4.69
C VAL A 126 5.73 14.13 3.89
N LYS A 127 6.74 14.92 4.26
CA LYS A 127 7.11 16.15 3.53
C LYS A 127 7.65 15.85 2.12
N SER A 128 8.42 14.78 1.96
CA SER A 128 9.04 14.37 0.69
C SER A 128 8.03 13.88 -0.34
N VAL A 129 6.82 13.51 0.09
CA VAL A 129 5.73 13.04 -0.78
C VAL A 129 5.11 14.18 -1.62
N LYS A 130 5.14 15.42 -1.13
CA LYS A 130 4.38 16.55 -1.72
C LYS A 130 4.69 16.78 -3.22
N PRO A 131 5.95 16.79 -3.69
CA PRO A 131 6.25 16.96 -5.10
C PRO A 131 5.69 15.83 -5.97
N CYS A 132 5.90 14.58 -5.57
CA CYS A 132 5.39 13.41 -6.29
C CYS A 132 3.85 13.41 -6.36
N LEU A 133 3.18 13.79 -5.27
CA LEU A 133 1.72 13.84 -5.22
C LEU A 133 1.14 14.92 -6.14
N LYS A 134 1.78 16.09 -6.23
CA LYS A 134 1.39 17.13 -7.19
C LYS A 134 1.50 16.62 -8.63
N GLN A 135 2.60 15.92 -8.95
CA GLN A 135 2.78 15.33 -10.27
C GLN A 135 1.72 14.26 -10.56
N LEU A 136 1.39 13.38 -9.59
CA LEU A 136 0.32 12.39 -9.76
C LEU A 136 -1.03 13.02 -10.09
N GLN A 137 -1.38 14.10 -9.39
CA GLN A 137 -2.63 14.82 -9.63
C GLN A 137 -2.65 15.44 -11.04
N GLN A 138 -1.52 15.98 -11.50
CA GLN A 138 -1.37 16.47 -12.86
C GLN A 138 -1.49 15.33 -13.89
N CYS A 139 -0.87 14.17 -13.66
CA CYS A 139 -0.93 13.03 -14.57
C CYS A 139 -2.37 12.57 -14.80
N ILE A 140 -3.16 12.43 -13.73
CA ILE A 140 -4.57 12.01 -13.83
C ILE A 140 -5.42 13.08 -14.52
N GLN A 141 -5.15 14.37 -14.27
CA GLN A 141 -5.85 15.44 -14.97
C GLN A 141 -5.57 15.37 -16.47
N THR A 142 -4.31 15.16 -16.87
CA THR A 142 -3.92 14.99 -18.28
C THR A 142 -4.58 13.77 -18.90
N ILE A 143 -4.51 12.59 -18.27
CA ILE A 143 -5.17 11.37 -18.76
C ILE A 143 -6.67 11.60 -18.97
N SER A 144 -7.33 12.36 -18.07
CA SER A 144 -8.76 12.63 -18.16
C SER A 144 -9.15 13.57 -19.32
N THR A 145 -8.20 14.36 -19.83
CA THR A 145 -8.40 15.28 -20.96
C THR A 145 -8.04 14.68 -22.31
N LEU A 146 -7.22 13.63 -22.32
CA LEU A 146 -6.84 12.92 -23.53
C LEU A 146 -8.01 12.04 -23.96
N HIS A 147 -8.40 12.16 -25.23
CA HIS A 147 -9.40 11.28 -25.84
C HIS A 147 -8.72 9.95 -26.20
N ASP A 148 -9.46 8.84 -26.14
CA ASP A 148 -8.95 7.50 -26.47
C ASP A 148 -8.71 7.32 -27.99
N ASP A 149 -8.50 8.40 -28.76
CA ASP A 149 -8.31 8.31 -30.21
C ASP A 149 -7.19 7.30 -30.50
N GLU A 150 -7.62 6.19 -31.10
CA GLU A 150 -6.98 4.87 -31.10
C GLU A 150 -5.70 4.83 -31.94
N ILE A 151 -4.66 5.57 -31.55
CA ILE A 151 -3.32 5.30 -32.09
C ILE A 151 -2.83 4.03 -31.41
N LEU A 152 -3.19 2.90 -32.00
CA LEU A 152 -2.67 1.59 -31.65
C LEU A 152 -1.14 1.66 -31.63
N PRO A 153 -0.48 1.15 -30.57
CA PRO A 153 0.98 1.12 -30.51
C PRO A 153 1.56 0.38 -31.72
N SER A 154 2.60 0.94 -32.34
CA SER A 154 3.28 0.30 -33.46
C SER A 154 4.00 -1.00 -33.06
N ASN A 155 4.39 -1.12 -31.79
CA ASN A 155 5.01 -2.33 -31.26
C ASN A 155 3.95 -3.19 -30.54
N PRO A 156 3.74 -4.46 -30.93
CA PRO A 156 2.74 -5.33 -30.30
C PRO A 156 3.01 -5.59 -28.81
N ALA A 157 4.26 -5.48 -28.35
CA ALA A 157 4.57 -5.61 -26.92
C ALA A 157 3.93 -4.49 -26.09
N ASP A 158 3.71 -3.31 -26.67
CA ASP A 158 3.20 -2.13 -25.96
C ASP A 158 1.67 -2.18 -25.75
N LEU A 159 0.97 -3.21 -26.23
CA LEU A 159 -0.48 -3.37 -26.04
C LEU A 159 -0.88 -3.75 -24.60
N PHE A 160 0.08 -4.03 -23.72
CA PHE A 160 -0.19 -4.37 -22.34
C PHE A 160 -0.42 -3.11 -21.49
N HIS A 161 -1.45 -3.10 -20.64
CA HIS A 161 -1.72 -2.01 -19.70
C HIS A 161 -1.78 -2.55 -18.28
N TRP A 162 -1.09 -1.90 -17.35
CA TRP A 162 -1.00 -2.38 -15.96
C TRP A 162 -2.28 -2.09 -15.15
N LEU A 163 -2.96 -0.97 -15.43
CA LEU A 163 -4.20 -0.58 -14.76
C LEU A 163 -5.06 0.33 -15.66
N PRO A 164 -6.39 0.13 -15.71
CA PRO A 164 -7.31 1.02 -16.42
C PRO A 164 -7.26 2.46 -15.90
N LYS A 165 -7.54 3.45 -16.77
CA LYS A 165 -7.45 4.88 -16.42
C LYS A 165 -8.37 5.28 -15.28
N GLU A 166 -9.55 4.70 -15.23
CA GLU A 166 -10.54 4.96 -14.20
C GLU A 166 -10.06 4.43 -12.84
N HIS A 167 -9.40 3.27 -12.84
CA HIS A 167 -8.84 2.67 -11.63
C HIS A 167 -7.59 3.44 -11.16
N MET A 168 -6.78 3.97 -12.09
CA MET A 168 -5.66 4.86 -11.77
C MET A 168 -6.13 6.13 -11.04
N CYS A 169 -7.27 6.71 -11.45
CA CYS A 169 -7.86 7.88 -10.78
C CYS A 169 -8.19 7.58 -9.29
N VAL A 170 -8.85 6.45 -9.04
CA VAL A 170 -9.15 6.01 -7.66
C VAL A 170 -7.87 5.78 -6.86
N LEU A 171 -6.86 5.14 -7.45
CA LEU A 171 -5.58 4.89 -6.79
C LEU A 171 -4.88 6.21 -6.39
N VAL A 172 -4.89 7.22 -7.25
CA VAL A 172 -4.29 8.53 -6.93
C VAL A 172 -5.06 9.24 -5.81
N TYR A 173 -6.40 9.14 -5.77
CA TYR A 173 -7.16 9.63 -4.63
C TYR A 173 -6.82 8.87 -3.36
N LEU A 174 -6.73 7.55 -3.40
CA LEU A 174 -6.34 6.73 -2.26
C LEU A 174 -4.97 7.14 -1.71
N VAL A 175 -3.94 7.23 -2.56
CA VAL A 175 -2.61 7.67 -2.13
C VAL A 175 -2.61 9.11 -1.60
N THR A 176 -3.48 9.98 -2.15
CA THR A 176 -3.70 11.34 -1.61
C THR A 176 -4.30 11.30 -0.20
N VAL A 177 -5.25 10.39 0.06
CA VAL A 177 -5.85 10.19 1.39
C VAL A 177 -4.79 9.69 2.37
N MET A 178 -4.00 8.67 2.00
CA MET A 178 -2.92 8.14 2.84
C MET A 178 -1.94 9.23 3.29
N HIS A 179 -1.44 10.03 2.34
CA HIS A 179 -0.58 11.17 2.65
C HIS A 179 -1.29 12.19 3.54
N SER A 180 -2.53 12.57 3.22
CA SER A 180 -3.26 13.60 3.97
C SER A 180 -3.50 13.18 5.42
N MET A 181 -3.79 11.89 5.65
CA MET A 181 -3.91 11.31 6.99
C MET A 181 -2.61 11.42 7.77
N GLN A 182 -1.50 10.94 7.21
CA GLN A 182 -0.19 11.00 7.89
C GLN A 182 0.30 12.45 8.11
N ALA A 183 -0.08 13.38 7.22
CA ALA A 183 0.22 14.80 7.34
C ALA A 183 -0.67 15.56 8.35
N GLY A 184 -1.73 14.92 8.87
CA GLY A 184 -2.73 15.57 9.72
C GLY A 184 -3.70 16.50 8.97
N TYR A 185 -3.77 16.42 7.64
CA TYR A 185 -4.71 17.20 6.81
C TYR A 185 -6.07 16.49 6.74
N LEU A 186 -6.77 16.41 7.88
CA LEU A 186 -7.97 15.57 8.05
C LEU A 186 -9.12 15.97 7.13
N GLU A 187 -9.44 17.26 6.99
CA GLU A 187 -10.49 17.73 6.07
C GLU A 187 -10.20 17.34 4.61
N LYS A 188 -8.92 17.42 4.21
CA LYS A 188 -8.48 17.00 2.89
C LYS A 188 -8.62 15.49 2.71
N ALA A 189 -8.25 14.70 3.71
CA ALA A 189 -8.42 13.25 3.69
C ALA A 189 -9.89 12.86 3.51
N GLN A 190 -10.81 13.50 4.25
CA GLN A 190 -12.26 13.29 4.10
C GLN A 190 -12.73 13.62 2.67
N LYS A 191 -12.43 14.82 2.19
CA LYS A 191 -12.84 15.27 0.84
C LYS A 191 -12.38 14.34 -0.28
N TYR A 192 -11.14 13.85 -0.22
CA TYR A 192 -10.63 12.93 -1.23
C TYR A 192 -11.17 11.51 -1.07
N THR A 193 -11.50 11.08 0.15
CA THR A 193 -12.20 9.82 0.39
C THR A 193 -13.57 9.84 -0.25
N ASP A 194 -14.37 10.89 -0.02
CA ASP A 194 -15.72 11.02 -0.59
C ASP A 194 -15.69 10.98 -2.12
N LYS A 195 -14.73 11.68 -2.73
CA LYS A 195 -14.49 11.63 -4.19
C LYS A 195 -14.14 10.23 -4.67
N ALA A 196 -13.26 9.53 -3.95
CA ALA A 196 -12.82 8.19 -4.32
C ALA A 196 -13.94 7.16 -4.19
N LEU A 197 -14.73 7.22 -3.12
CA LEU A 197 -15.88 6.34 -2.91
C LEU A 197 -16.97 6.58 -3.95
N MET A 198 -17.28 7.85 -4.27
CA MET A 198 -18.24 8.16 -5.33
C MET A 198 -17.78 7.62 -6.70
N GLN A 199 -16.49 7.72 -7.01
CA GLN A 199 -15.94 7.17 -8.25
C GLN A 199 -15.95 5.63 -8.24
N LEU A 200 -15.64 5.02 -7.09
CA LEU A 200 -15.68 3.56 -6.92
C LEU A 200 -17.08 2.98 -7.10
N GLU A 201 -18.11 3.62 -6.55
CA GLU A 201 -19.50 3.19 -6.71
C GLU A 201 -19.90 3.17 -8.18
N LYS A 202 -19.58 4.23 -8.93
CA LYS A 202 -19.82 4.28 -10.38
C LYS A 202 -19.11 3.15 -11.12
N LEU A 203 -17.85 2.88 -10.77
CA LEU A 203 -17.06 1.84 -11.44
C LEU A 203 -17.56 0.43 -11.10
N LYS A 204 -17.96 0.18 -9.86
CA LYS A 204 -18.48 -1.12 -9.43
C LYS A 204 -19.80 -1.51 -10.11
N MET A 205 -20.55 -0.54 -10.62
CA MET A 205 -21.75 -0.82 -11.44
C MET A 205 -21.39 -1.33 -12.84
N LEU A 206 -20.18 -1.04 -13.32
CA LEU A 206 -19.70 -1.38 -14.66
C LEU A 206 -18.73 -2.59 -14.65
N ASP A 207 -17.92 -2.70 -13.61
CA ASP A 207 -16.86 -3.72 -13.47
C ASP A 207 -16.78 -4.24 -12.02
N CYS A 208 -16.83 -5.55 -11.86
CA CYS A 208 -16.69 -6.24 -10.57
C CYS A 208 -15.23 -6.59 -10.23
N SER A 209 -14.27 -5.77 -10.67
CA SER A 209 -12.84 -6.04 -10.46
C SER A 209 -12.46 -6.12 -8.97
N PRO A 210 -11.78 -7.21 -8.51
CA PRO A 210 -11.39 -7.39 -7.12
C PRO A 210 -10.52 -6.26 -6.53
N ILE A 211 -9.79 -5.54 -7.39
CA ILE A 211 -8.95 -4.41 -6.96
C ILE A 211 -9.80 -3.26 -6.41
N LEU A 212 -11.00 -3.04 -6.94
CA LEU A 212 -11.89 -1.96 -6.50
C LEU A 212 -12.38 -2.18 -5.06
N SER A 213 -12.65 -3.44 -4.70
CA SER A 213 -12.98 -3.79 -3.32
C SER A 213 -11.78 -3.62 -2.38
N SER A 214 -10.57 -3.89 -2.86
CA SER A 214 -9.34 -3.64 -2.10
C SER A 214 -9.15 -2.13 -1.86
N PHE A 215 -9.32 -1.30 -2.89
CA PHE A 215 -9.28 0.16 -2.75
C PHE A 215 -10.35 0.70 -1.79
N GLN A 216 -11.57 0.17 -1.86
CA GLN A 216 -12.65 0.57 -0.95
C GLN A 216 -12.30 0.25 0.50
N VAL A 217 -11.81 -0.96 0.80
CA VAL A 217 -11.41 -1.31 2.16
C VAL A 217 -10.30 -0.38 2.66
N ILE A 218 -9.24 -0.13 1.87
CA ILE A 218 -8.14 0.74 2.30
C ILE A 218 -8.63 2.19 2.52
N LEU A 219 -9.52 2.71 1.68
CA LEU A 219 -10.12 4.03 1.89
C LEU A 219 -10.91 4.07 3.19
N LEU A 220 -11.74 3.05 3.45
CA LEU A 220 -12.51 2.93 4.68
C LEU A 220 -11.60 2.86 5.91
N GLU A 221 -10.51 2.09 5.87
CA GLU A 221 -9.54 2.02 6.97
C GLU A 221 -8.96 3.40 7.33
N HIS A 222 -8.66 4.22 6.32
CA HIS A 222 -8.11 5.56 6.55
C HIS A 222 -9.16 6.56 7.06
N ILE A 223 -10.37 6.54 6.52
CA ILE A 223 -11.44 7.44 6.98
C ILE A 223 -11.92 7.07 8.38
N ILE A 224 -11.97 5.78 8.74
CA ILE A 224 -12.27 5.35 10.12
C ILE A 224 -11.28 5.99 11.09
N MET A 225 -9.97 5.91 10.80
CA MET A 225 -8.95 6.58 11.62
C MET A 225 -9.20 8.10 11.69
N CYS A 226 -9.56 8.74 10.58
CA CYS A 226 -9.92 10.16 10.57
C CYS A 226 -11.12 10.47 11.46
N ARG A 227 -12.18 9.66 11.40
CA ARG A 227 -13.40 9.82 12.21
C ARG A 227 -13.10 9.66 13.69
N LEU A 228 -12.26 8.68 14.06
CA LEU A 228 -11.84 8.49 15.44
C LEU A 228 -11.06 9.70 15.98
N VAL A 229 -10.09 10.21 15.22
CA VAL A 229 -9.31 11.40 15.62
C VAL A 229 -10.19 12.65 15.74
N THR A 230 -11.19 12.79 14.88
CA THR A 230 -12.12 13.93 14.89
C THR A 230 -13.31 13.75 15.84
N GLY A 231 -13.39 12.64 16.57
CA GLY A 231 -14.44 12.38 17.55
C GLY A 231 -15.78 11.87 16.99
N HIS A 232 -15.87 11.57 15.70
CA HIS A 232 -17.07 11.05 15.03
C HIS A 232 -17.23 9.52 15.22
N LYS A 233 -17.30 9.07 16.47
CA LYS A 233 -17.25 7.65 16.85
C LYS A 233 -18.39 6.82 16.23
N ALA A 234 -19.61 7.36 16.18
CA ALA A 234 -20.77 6.66 15.61
C ALA A 234 -20.56 6.33 14.11
N THR A 235 -20.10 7.32 13.34
CA THR A 235 -19.77 7.15 11.91
C THR A 235 -18.61 6.18 11.72
N ALA A 236 -17.57 6.27 12.56
CA ALA A 236 -16.45 5.33 12.52
C ALA A 236 -16.92 3.88 12.70
N LEU A 237 -17.86 3.63 13.62
CA LEU A 237 -18.41 2.29 13.85
C LEU A 237 -19.23 1.78 12.64
N GLN A 238 -20.00 2.66 11.99
CA GLN A 238 -20.73 2.32 10.77
C GLN A 238 -19.78 1.92 9.64
N GLU A 239 -18.70 2.68 9.43
CA GLU A 239 -17.68 2.40 8.44
C GLU A 239 -16.91 1.10 8.77
N ILE A 240 -16.61 0.82 10.05
CA ILE A 240 -16.04 -0.46 10.48
C ILE A 240 -16.98 -1.63 10.12
N SER A 241 -18.28 -1.48 10.39
CA SER A 241 -19.28 -2.49 10.01
C SER A 241 -19.30 -2.75 8.50
N GLN A 242 -19.17 -1.69 7.70
CA GLN A 242 -19.06 -1.81 6.24
C GLN A 242 -17.81 -2.59 5.82
N VAL A 243 -16.64 -2.34 6.44
CA VAL A 243 -15.42 -3.13 6.18
C VAL A 243 -15.64 -4.60 6.53
N CYS A 244 -16.27 -4.90 7.67
CA CYS A 244 -16.61 -6.27 8.05
C CYS A 244 -17.47 -6.96 6.98
N GLN A 245 -18.50 -6.29 6.47
CA GLN A 245 -19.37 -6.84 5.41
C GLN A 245 -18.59 -7.12 4.11
N LEU A 246 -17.72 -6.20 3.69
CA LEU A 246 -16.87 -6.39 2.51
C LEU A 246 -15.92 -7.58 2.69
N CYS A 247 -15.32 -7.72 3.87
CA CYS A 247 -14.45 -8.84 4.19
C CYS A 247 -15.19 -10.18 4.27
N GLN A 248 -16.45 -10.20 4.74
CA GLN A 248 -17.28 -11.41 4.74
C GLN A 248 -17.59 -11.91 3.32
N GLN A 249 -17.71 -11.00 2.36
CA GLN A 249 -17.96 -11.32 0.96
C GLN A 249 -16.72 -11.88 0.23
N SER A 250 -15.52 -11.69 0.79
CA SER A 250 -14.27 -12.14 0.17
C SER A 250 -13.26 -12.63 1.22
N PRO A 251 -13.04 -13.96 1.33
CA PRO A 251 -12.05 -14.53 2.25
C PRO A 251 -10.65 -13.95 2.07
N ARG A 252 -10.29 -13.57 0.83
CA ARG A 252 -9.00 -12.94 0.51
C ARG A 252 -8.88 -11.53 1.08
N LEU A 253 -9.96 -10.74 1.07
CA LEU A 253 -9.96 -9.43 1.71
C LEU A 253 -9.81 -9.59 3.22
N PHE A 254 -10.56 -10.52 3.82
CA PHE A 254 -10.42 -10.80 5.24
C PHE A 254 -9.01 -11.23 5.61
N SER A 255 -8.38 -12.16 4.88
CA SER A 255 -7.01 -12.60 5.17
C SER A 255 -6.00 -11.46 5.11
N ASN A 256 -6.19 -10.49 4.22
CA ASN A 256 -5.27 -9.38 4.03
C ASN A 256 -5.50 -8.24 5.06
N HIS A 257 -6.73 -8.05 5.50
CA HIS A 257 -7.13 -6.88 6.31
C HIS A 257 -7.56 -7.21 7.73
N ALA A 258 -7.63 -8.50 8.13
CA ALA A 258 -8.11 -8.89 9.46
C ALA A 258 -7.31 -8.22 10.60
N ALA A 259 -5.98 -8.19 10.51
CA ALA A 259 -5.14 -7.53 11.51
C ALA A 259 -5.44 -6.02 11.60
N GLN A 260 -5.61 -5.36 10.45
CA GLN A 260 -5.95 -3.93 10.38
C GLN A 260 -7.35 -3.67 10.95
N LEU A 261 -8.34 -4.52 10.65
CA LEU A 261 -9.70 -4.41 11.17
C LEU A 261 -9.75 -4.54 12.69
N HIS A 262 -9.06 -5.53 13.27
CA HIS A 262 -8.93 -5.65 14.71
C HIS A 262 -8.21 -4.45 15.33
N THR A 263 -7.22 -3.88 14.63
CA THR A 263 -6.55 -2.65 15.06
C THR A 263 -7.53 -1.47 15.12
N LEU A 264 -8.36 -1.28 14.09
CA LEU A 264 -9.37 -0.22 14.06
C LEU A 264 -10.44 -0.38 15.15
N LEU A 265 -10.87 -1.62 15.41
CA LEU A 265 -11.76 -1.93 16.54
C LEU A 265 -11.10 -1.59 17.89
N GLY A 266 -9.82 -1.92 18.06
CA GLY A 266 -9.06 -1.54 19.25
C GLY A 266 -8.99 -0.03 19.45
N LEU A 267 -8.69 0.72 18.38
CA LEU A 267 -8.69 2.19 18.40
C LEU A 267 -10.08 2.76 18.73
N TYR A 268 -11.15 2.18 18.18
CA TYR A 268 -12.52 2.55 18.51
C TYR A 268 -12.79 2.31 20.00
N CYS A 269 -12.43 1.15 20.55
CA CYS A 269 -12.57 0.82 21.97
C CYS A 269 -11.82 1.79 22.89
N ILE A 270 -10.58 2.19 22.55
CA ILE A 270 -9.84 3.26 23.24
C ILE A 270 -10.67 4.55 23.28
N SER A 271 -11.30 4.92 22.16
CA SER A 271 -12.05 6.18 22.02
C SER A 271 -13.33 6.21 22.86
N VAL A 272 -13.93 5.06 23.16
CA VAL A 272 -15.12 4.92 24.01
C VAL A 272 -14.79 4.44 25.44
N ASN A 273 -13.50 4.44 25.81
CA ASN A 273 -13.01 4.07 27.13
C ASN A 273 -13.26 2.61 27.55
N CYS A 274 -13.33 1.68 26.59
CA CYS A 274 -13.43 0.24 26.85
C CYS A 274 -12.06 -0.43 26.74
N MET A 275 -11.23 -0.36 27.78
CA MET A 275 -9.83 -0.81 27.74
C MET A 275 -9.68 -2.32 27.58
N ASP A 276 -10.45 -3.14 28.32
CA ASP A 276 -10.43 -4.60 28.19
C ASP A 276 -10.69 -5.06 26.75
N ASN A 277 -11.68 -4.44 26.11
CA ASN A 277 -12.01 -4.72 24.70
C ASN A 277 -10.88 -4.24 23.78
N ALA A 278 -10.29 -3.07 24.03
CA ALA A 278 -9.16 -2.59 23.25
C ALA A 278 -7.97 -3.56 23.31
N GLU A 279 -7.61 -4.03 24.51
CA GLU A 279 -6.56 -5.03 24.72
C GLU A 279 -6.85 -6.33 23.94
N ALA A 280 -8.06 -6.86 24.05
CA ALA A 280 -8.45 -8.10 23.35
C ALA A 280 -8.34 -7.97 21.82
N GLN A 281 -8.74 -6.81 21.28
CA GLN A 281 -8.66 -6.52 19.85
C GLN A 281 -7.22 -6.37 19.39
N PHE A 282 -6.38 -5.60 20.10
CA PHE A 282 -4.96 -5.45 19.76
C PHE A 282 -4.18 -6.76 19.89
N THR A 283 -4.44 -7.55 20.92
CA THR A 283 -3.82 -8.88 21.08
C THR A 283 -4.18 -9.80 19.92
N THR A 284 -5.42 -9.74 19.43
CA THR A 284 -5.82 -10.47 18.23
C THR A 284 -5.14 -9.94 16.97
N ALA A 285 -5.06 -8.62 16.81
CA ALA A 285 -4.33 -8.01 15.69
C ALA A 285 -2.85 -8.41 15.66
N LEU A 286 -2.19 -8.49 16.83
CA LEU A 286 -0.79 -8.93 16.95
C LEU A 286 -0.57 -10.38 16.53
N ARG A 287 -1.54 -11.27 16.78
CA ARG A 287 -1.47 -12.67 16.35
C ARG A 287 -1.65 -12.83 14.84
N LEU A 288 -2.36 -11.91 14.21
CA LEU A 288 -2.71 -11.97 12.79
C LEU A 288 -1.72 -11.22 11.90
N THR A 289 -1.09 -10.15 12.40
CA THR A 289 -0.18 -9.34 11.57
C THR A 289 1.12 -10.07 11.27
N THR A 290 1.57 -9.95 10.03
CA THR A 290 2.94 -10.29 9.61
C THR A 290 3.74 -9.04 9.21
N HIS A 291 3.09 -7.87 9.23
CA HIS A 291 3.69 -6.58 8.86
C HIS A 291 4.28 -5.90 10.09
N GLN A 292 5.56 -5.51 10.01
CA GLN A 292 6.29 -4.93 11.13
C GLN A 292 5.80 -3.52 11.48
N GLU A 293 5.35 -2.72 10.51
CA GLU A 293 4.81 -1.37 10.73
C GLU A 293 3.50 -1.44 11.50
N LEU A 294 2.59 -2.31 11.05
CA LEU A 294 1.33 -2.54 11.74
C LEU A 294 1.57 -3.12 13.12
N TRP A 295 2.52 -4.06 13.26
CA TRP A 295 2.92 -4.57 14.57
C TRP A 295 3.39 -3.44 15.50
N ALA A 296 4.29 -2.56 15.05
CA ALA A 296 4.80 -1.46 15.85
C ALA A 296 3.69 -0.46 16.21
N PHE A 297 2.79 -0.19 15.28
CA PHE A 297 1.60 0.64 15.51
C PHE A 297 0.68 0.04 16.58
N ILE A 298 0.39 -1.26 16.50
CA ILE A 298 -0.46 -1.96 17.47
C ILE A 298 0.20 -1.95 18.85
N VAL A 299 1.48 -2.31 18.97
CA VAL A 299 2.17 -2.35 20.27
C VAL A 299 2.23 -0.97 20.92
N THR A 300 2.46 0.08 20.15
CA THR A 300 2.46 1.46 20.64
C THR A 300 1.09 1.84 21.21
N ASN A 301 0.00 1.48 20.53
CA ASN A 301 -1.36 1.74 21.03
C ASN A 301 -1.74 0.85 22.22
N LEU A 302 -1.30 -0.41 22.26
CA LEU A 302 -1.52 -1.31 23.39
C LEU A 302 -0.79 -0.82 24.65
N ALA A 303 0.43 -0.31 24.51
CA ALA A 303 1.14 0.32 25.61
C ALA A 303 0.37 1.54 26.17
N SER A 304 -0.28 2.33 25.32
CA SER A 304 -1.17 3.42 25.75
C SER A 304 -2.36 2.91 26.57
N VAL A 305 -2.95 1.76 26.20
CA VAL A 305 -4.01 1.11 27.00
C VAL A 305 -3.50 0.78 28.40
N TYR A 306 -2.35 0.11 28.51
CA TYR A 306 -1.79 -0.28 29.80
C TYR A 306 -1.37 0.90 30.68
N ILE A 307 -0.86 1.99 30.07
CA ILE A 307 -0.59 3.24 30.79
C ILE A 307 -1.88 3.81 31.38
N ARG A 308 -2.97 3.80 30.62
CA ARG A 308 -4.27 4.35 31.07
C ARG A 308 -4.92 3.51 32.17
N GLU A 309 -4.78 2.19 32.14
CA GLU A 309 -5.33 1.30 33.17
C GLU A 309 -4.52 1.33 34.47
N GLY A 310 -3.20 1.46 34.38
CA GLY A 310 -2.33 1.61 35.54
C GLY A 310 -2.15 0.35 36.40
N ASN A 311 -2.67 -0.81 36.00
CA ASN A 311 -2.52 -2.09 36.72
C ASN A 311 -1.73 -3.17 35.96
N ARG A 312 -1.29 -2.90 34.71
CA ARG A 312 -0.57 -3.82 33.81
C ARG A 312 0.93 -3.53 33.68
N HIS A 313 1.60 -3.31 34.81
CA HIS A 313 2.98 -2.80 34.81
C HIS A 313 3.98 -3.76 34.13
N GLN A 314 3.91 -5.06 34.43
CA GLN A 314 4.87 -6.04 33.88
C GLN A 314 4.73 -6.15 32.36
N GLU A 315 3.51 -6.27 31.87
CA GLU A 315 3.20 -6.33 30.45
C GLU A 315 3.63 -5.04 29.75
N LEU A 316 3.38 -3.88 30.36
CA LEU A 316 3.82 -2.59 29.83
C LEU A 316 5.33 -2.50 29.70
N TYR A 317 6.10 -2.87 30.73
CA TYR A 317 7.57 -2.85 30.66
C TYR A 317 8.09 -3.74 29.52
N SER A 318 7.52 -4.94 29.37
CA SER A 318 7.87 -5.85 28.26
C SER A 318 7.58 -5.23 26.88
N LEU A 319 6.45 -4.52 26.73
CA LEU A 319 6.16 -3.82 25.48
C LEU A 319 7.16 -2.68 25.22
N LEU A 320 7.45 -1.85 26.23
CA LEU A 320 8.34 -0.69 26.09
C LEU A 320 9.79 -1.07 25.72
N GLU A 321 10.26 -2.24 26.16
CA GLU A 321 11.54 -2.80 25.71
C GLU A 321 11.52 -3.16 24.22
N ARG A 322 10.45 -3.79 23.75
CA ARG A 322 10.29 -4.22 22.35
C ARG A 322 10.11 -3.05 21.38
N ILE A 323 9.55 -1.93 21.84
CA ILE A 323 9.42 -0.71 21.02
C ILE A 323 10.48 0.35 21.35
N ASN A 324 11.60 -0.03 21.97
CA ASN A 324 12.66 0.92 22.29
C ASN A 324 13.29 1.52 21.00
N PRO A 325 13.10 2.81 20.72
CA PRO A 325 13.60 3.46 19.51
C PRO A 325 15.12 3.42 19.32
N ASP A 326 15.88 3.41 20.41
CA ASP A 326 17.34 3.57 20.39
C ASP A 326 18.10 2.24 20.25
N HIS A 327 17.43 1.12 20.49
CA HIS A 327 18.09 -0.20 20.52
C HIS A 327 17.44 -1.20 19.57
N ASN A 328 16.15 -1.49 19.76
CA ASN A 328 15.52 -2.68 19.22
C ASN A 328 14.26 -2.38 18.39
N PHE A 329 14.18 -1.19 17.78
CA PHE A 329 12.99 -0.83 17.01
C PHE A 329 13.00 -1.50 15.63
N PRO A 330 12.02 -2.37 15.32
CA PRO A 330 12.09 -3.22 14.13
C PRO A 330 11.74 -2.50 12.83
N VAL A 331 11.35 -1.23 12.89
CA VAL A 331 10.89 -0.48 11.71
C VAL A 331 11.68 0.81 11.50
N SER A 332 11.94 1.14 10.23
CA SER A 332 12.66 2.35 9.83
C SER A 332 11.78 3.60 9.76
N SER A 333 10.46 3.46 9.93
CA SER A 333 9.51 4.57 9.81
C SER A 333 9.73 5.64 10.88
N HIS A 334 10.00 6.88 10.45
CA HIS A 334 10.19 8.00 11.37
C HIS A 334 8.94 8.30 12.20
N CYS A 335 7.75 8.16 11.63
CA CYS A 335 6.48 8.42 12.32
C CYS A 335 6.24 7.41 13.44
N LEU A 336 6.45 6.12 13.18
CA LEU A 336 6.29 5.08 14.21
C LEU A 336 7.35 5.20 15.30
N ARG A 337 8.58 5.57 14.92
CA ARG A 337 9.66 5.81 15.88
C ARG A 337 9.35 7.00 16.80
N ALA A 338 8.80 8.07 16.26
CA ALA A 338 8.30 9.20 17.04
C ALA A 338 7.14 8.80 17.97
N ALA A 339 6.22 7.95 17.49
CA ALA A 339 5.12 7.46 18.32
C ALA A 339 5.61 6.60 19.51
N ALA A 340 6.65 5.77 19.29
CA ALA A 340 7.28 5.01 20.36
C ALA A 340 7.98 5.90 21.40
N PHE A 341 8.72 6.93 20.97
CA PHE A 341 9.25 7.96 21.89
C PHE A 341 8.13 8.65 22.68
N TYR A 342 7.04 9.03 22.00
CA TYR A 342 5.89 9.67 22.64
C TYR A 342 5.29 8.80 23.74
N ILE A 343 5.08 7.51 23.51
CA ILE A 343 4.54 6.59 24.53
C ILE A 343 5.49 6.45 25.73
N ARG A 344 6.80 6.36 25.49
CA ARG A 344 7.79 6.33 26.58
C ARG A 344 7.78 7.61 27.39
N GLY A 345 7.74 8.76 26.73
CA GLY A 345 7.63 10.06 27.40
C GLY A 345 6.33 10.19 28.19
N LEU A 346 5.22 9.74 27.63
CA LEU A 346 3.91 9.72 28.31
C LEU A 346 3.94 8.86 29.58
N PHE A 347 4.57 7.68 29.52
CA PHE A 347 4.73 6.82 30.68
C PHE A 347 5.61 7.50 31.76
N SER A 348 6.75 8.06 31.38
CA SER A 348 7.63 8.81 32.31
C SER A 348 6.90 9.99 32.96
N PHE A 349 6.04 10.68 32.20
CA PHE A 349 5.21 11.77 32.70
C PHE A 349 4.24 11.29 33.80
N PHE A 350 3.51 10.19 33.57
CA PHE A 350 2.60 9.62 34.57
C PHE A 350 3.33 9.07 35.82
N GLN A 351 4.61 8.75 35.70
CA GLN A 351 5.46 8.37 36.83
C GLN A 351 6.11 9.56 37.56
N GLY A 352 5.84 10.80 37.14
CA GLY A 352 6.45 12.01 37.71
C GLY A 352 7.92 12.23 37.33
N ARG A 353 8.45 11.48 36.35
CA ARG A 353 9.83 11.58 35.86
C ARG A 353 9.91 12.60 34.72
N TYR A 354 9.63 13.87 35.02
CA TYR A 354 9.46 14.93 34.02
C TYR A 354 10.69 15.19 33.14
N ASN A 355 11.90 15.04 33.68
CA ASN A 355 13.14 15.20 32.91
C ASN A 355 13.32 14.09 31.87
N GLU A 356 12.86 12.86 32.16
CA GLU A 356 12.87 11.76 31.20
C GLU A 356 11.69 11.82 30.23
N ALA A 357 10.61 12.51 30.61
CA ALA A 357 9.42 12.68 29.79
C ALA A 357 9.60 13.72 28.67
N LYS A 358 10.46 14.72 28.90
CA LYS A 358 10.83 15.77 27.95
C LYS A 358 11.83 15.24 26.94
#